data_AF-A0A3N5VD10-F1
#
_entry.id   AF-A0A3N5VD10-F1
#
_cell.length_a   1.000
_cell.length_b   1.000
_cell.length_c   1.000
_cell.angle_alpha   90.00
_cell.angle_beta   90.00
_cell.angle_gamma   90.00
#
_symmetry.space_group_name_H-M   'P 1'
#
loop_
_entity.id
_entity.type
_entity.pdbx_description
1 polymer ?
#
loop_
_entity_poly.entity_id
_entity_poly.type
_entity_poly.pdbx_seq_one_letter_code
_entity_poly.pdbx_strand_id
1 'polypeptide(L)'
;MTIERISTGIANLDALMEGGIPKGFTVLVAGNPGTGKTILSTQFLYEGLLKGESALYVSFSESKNQFYENFNRFGMKLADFERDNKFAFLDFASVTKEGIADALEE
;
A
#
# COMPACT_ATOMS: atom_id res chain seq x y z
N MET A 1 -24.83 14.39 7.20
CA MET A 1 -23.48 14.07 7.68
C MET A 1 -22.58 14.00 6.46
N THR A 2 -21.51 14.79 6.40
CA THR A 2 -20.54 14.73 5.30
C THR A 2 -19.56 13.59 5.56
N ILE A 3 -19.38 12.72 4.56
CA ILE A 3 -18.43 11.61 4.63
C ILE A 3 -17.02 12.20 4.50
N GLU A 4 -16.15 11.96 5.48
CA GLU A 4 -14.72 12.32 5.40
C GLU A 4 -14.06 11.49 4.30
N ARG A 5 -13.26 12.13 3.44
CA ARG A 5 -12.57 11.48 2.32
C ARG A 5 -11.06 11.67 2.43
N ILE A 6 -10.32 10.65 2.02
CA ILE A 6 -8.86 10.61 1.99
C ILE A 6 -8.37 10.54 0.54
N SER A 7 -7.35 11.33 0.24
CA SER A 7 -6.80 11.45 -1.11
C SER A 7 -6.09 10.16 -1.56
N THR A 8 -6.20 9.86 -2.84
CA THR A 8 -5.44 8.81 -3.53
C THR A 8 -4.00 9.20 -3.83
N GLY A 9 -3.62 10.47 -3.62
CA GLY A 9 -2.37 11.04 -4.10
C GLY A 9 -2.35 11.32 -5.61
N ILE A 10 -3.49 11.15 -6.30
CA ILE A 10 -3.64 11.39 -7.74
C ILE A 10 -4.77 12.41 -7.93
N ALA A 11 -4.40 13.68 -8.13
CA ALA A 11 -5.36 14.80 -8.15
C ALA A 11 -6.55 14.59 -9.11
N ASN A 12 -6.29 14.07 -10.31
CA ASN A 12 -7.34 13.83 -11.30
C ASN A 12 -8.27 12.67 -10.89
N LEU A 13 -7.75 11.65 -10.21
CA LEU A 13 -8.57 10.55 -9.71
C LEU A 13 -9.41 11.01 -8.51
N ASP A 14 -8.83 11.80 -7.61
CA ASP A 14 -9.55 12.37 -6.48
C ASP A 14 -10.70 13.26 -6.95
N ALA A 15 -10.50 14.08 -7.98
CA ALA A 15 -11.56 14.90 -8.57
C ALA A 15 -12.72 14.04 -9.12
N LEU A 16 -12.43 12.90 -9.74
CA LEU A 16 -13.44 11.95 -10.20
C LEU A 16 -14.16 11.22 -9.06
N MET A 17 -13.55 11.17 -7.87
CA MET A 17 -14.05 10.48 -6.67
C MET A 17 -14.55 11.47 -5.60
N GLU A 18 -14.98 12.67 -5.98
CA GLU A 18 -15.49 13.71 -5.06
C GLU A 18 -14.51 14.08 -3.93
N GLY A 19 -13.20 14.05 -4.20
CA GLY A 19 -12.14 14.35 -3.24
C GLY A 19 -11.44 13.12 -2.65
N GLY A 20 -11.71 11.92 -3.17
CA GLY A 20 -10.96 10.70 -2.85
C GLY A 20 -11.81 9.59 -2.22
N ILE A 21 -11.15 8.66 -1.54
CA ILE A 21 -11.78 7.46 -0.96
C ILE A 21 -12.49 7.84 0.35
N PRO A 22 -13.74 7.40 0.59
CA PRO A 22 -14.36 7.53 1.91
C PRO A 22 -13.53 6.90 3.01
N LYS A 23 -13.26 7.64 4.08
CA LYS A 23 -12.46 7.14 5.21
C LYS A 23 -13.15 5.96 5.90
N GLY A 24 -12.38 4.92 6.20
CA GLY A 24 -12.87 3.70 6.85
C GLY A 24 -13.50 2.68 5.90
N PHE A 25 -13.49 2.92 4.59
CA PHE A 25 -14.02 1.97 3.61
C PHE A 25 -12.97 0.95 3.18
N THR A 26 -13.41 -0.29 2.95
CA THR A 26 -12.62 -1.30 2.23
C THR A 26 -12.76 -1.09 0.73
N VAL A 27 -11.65 -0.93 0.03
CA VAL A 27 -11.62 -0.67 -1.41
C VAL A 27 -10.99 -1.84 -2.16
N LEU A 28 -11.66 -2.33 -3.20
CA LEU A 28 -11.13 -3.32 -4.13
C LEU A 28 -10.61 -2.65 -5.40
N VAL A 29 -9.33 -2.85 -5.71
CA VAL A 29 -8.75 -2.46 -6.99
C VAL A 29 -8.64 -3.69 -7.90
N ALA A 30 -9.46 -3.74 -8.96
CA ALA A 30 -9.55 -4.88 -9.86
C ALA A 30 -9.09 -4.54 -11.29
N GLY A 31 -8.52 -5.52 -11.98
CA GLY A 31 -8.04 -5.36 -13.37
C GLY A 31 -7.04 -6.45 -13.77
N ASN A 32 -6.80 -6.58 -15.08
CA ASN A 32 -5.87 -7.57 -15.64
C ASN A 32 -4.42 -7.37 -15.15
N PRO A 33 -3.54 -8.39 -15.25
CA PRO A 33 -2.11 -8.22 -14.98
C PRO A 33 -1.52 -7.04 -15.78
N GLY A 34 -0.63 -6.27 -15.15
CA GLY A 34 0.02 -5.12 -15.80
C GLY A 34 -0.81 -3.81 -15.85
N THR A 35 -2.08 -3.79 -15.41
CA THR A 35 -2.90 -2.57 -15.43
C THR A 35 -2.57 -1.54 -14.34
N GLY A 36 -1.51 -1.75 -13.57
CA GLY A 36 -1.05 -0.78 -12.55
C GLY A 36 -1.72 -0.88 -11.18
N LYS A 37 -2.38 -2.00 -10.84
CA LYS A 37 -3.03 -2.19 -9.51
C LYS A 37 -2.07 -1.94 -8.35
N THR A 38 -0.91 -2.61 -8.35
CA THR A 38 0.15 -2.44 -7.35
C THR A 38 0.61 -0.99 -7.28
N ILE A 39 0.76 -0.33 -8.43
CA ILE A 39 1.19 1.07 -8.50
C ILE A 39 0.16 1.98 -7.83
N LEU A 40 -1.14 1.79 -8.13
CA LEU A 40 -2.22 2.58 -7.52
C LEU A 40 -2.30 2.36 -6.01
N SER A 41 -2.24 1.10 -5.56
CA SER A 41 -2.27 0.77 -4.13
C SER A 41 -1.09 1.38 -3.39
N THR A 42 0.12 1.29 -3.96
CA THR A 42 1.31 1.88 -3.35
C THR A 42 1.30 3.40 -3.39
N GLN A 43 0.76 4.03 -4.43
CA GLN A 43 0.58 5.49 -4.49
C GLN A 43 -0.33 5.99 -3.37
N PHE A 44 -1.47 5.33 -3.17
CA PHE A 44 -2.38 5.65 -2.05
C PHE A 44 -1.68 5.48 -0.70
N LEU A 45 -0.95 4.38 -0.53
CA LEU A 45 -0.18 4.11 0.67
C LEU A 45 0.89 5.19 0.94
N TYR A 46 1.63 5.56 -0.10
CA TYR A 46 2.70 6.55 -0.02
C TYR A 46 2.17 7.94 0.29
N GLU A 47 1.01 8.32 -0.26
CA GLU A 47 0.33 9.58 0.07
C GLU A 47 -0.02 9.65 1.57
N GLY A 48 -0.49 8.55 2.16
CA GLY A 48 -0.74 8.46 3.60
C GLY A 48 0.54 8.64 4.42
N LEU A 49 1.63 7.97 4.00
CA LEU A 49 2.95 8.12 4.64
C LEU A 49 3.46 9.56 4.59
N LEU A 50 3.32 10.26 3.45
CA LEU A 50 3.69 11.67 3.31
C LEU A 50 2.88 12.59 4.23
N LYS A 51 1.65 12.21 4.59
CA LYS A 51 0.79 12.92 5.54
C LYS A 51 1.05 12.54 7.01
N GLY A 52 2.02 11.65 7.27
CA GLY A 52 2.42 11.23 8.61
C GLY A 52 1.62 10.04 9.17
N GLU A 53 0.76 9.43 8.36
CA GLU A 53 0.07 8.19 8.70
C GLU A 53 1.04 7.00 8.71
N SER A 54 0.65 5.92 9.38
CA SER A 54 1.36 4.65 9.31
C SER A 54 0.70 3.73 8.30
N ALA A 55 1.49 2.88 7.63
CA ALA A 55 1.00 2.00 6.59
C ALA A 55 1.55 0.58 6.67
N LEU A 56 0.73 -0.37 6.22
CA LEU A 56 1.07 -1.79 6.11
C LEU A 56 0.83 -2.25 4.67
N TYR A 57 1.82 -2.87 4.06
CA TYR A 57 1.67 -3.56 2.78
C TYR A 57 1.82 -5.06 2.99
N VAL A 58 0.80 -5.82 2.65
CA VAL A 58 0.80 -7.30 2.74
C VAL A 58 0.87 -7.87 1.33
N SER A 59 1.98 -8.51 1.02
CA SER A 59 2.23 -9.11 -0.30
C SER A 59 2.04 -10.61 -0.28
N PHE A 60 1.31 -11.14 -1.27
CA PHE A 60 1.18 -12.59 -1.50
C PHE A 60 1.89 -13.06 -2.78
N SER A 61 2.50 -12.16 -3.54
CA SER A 61 3.00 -12.46 -4.89
C SER A 61 4.36 -11.86 -5.24
N GLU A 62 4.77 -10.77 -4.60
CA GLU A 62 6.08 -10.12 -4.81
C GLU A 62 6.90 -10.11 -3.52
N SER A 63 8.22 -10.27 -3.66
CA SER A 63 9.12 -10.20 -2.51
C SER A 63 9.36 -8.76 -2.08
N LYS A 64 9.74 -8.57 -0.82
CA LYS A 64 10.10 -7.26 -0.27
C LYS A 64 11.13 -6.52 -1.12
N ASN A 65 12.21 -7.19 -1.53
CA ASN A 65 13.28 -6.57 -2.33
C ASN A 65 12.77 -6.05 -3.68
N GLN A 66 11.99 -6.86 -4.40
CA GLN A 66 11.44 -6.47 -5.70
C GLN A 66 10.49 -5.27 -5.57
N PHE A 67 9.68 -5.23 -4.53
CA PHE A 67 8.80 -4.11 -4.24
C PHE A 67 9.59 -2.80 -4.06
N TYR A 68 10.63 -2.79 -3.22
CA TYR A 68 11.46 -1.60 -3.01
C TYR A 68 12.19 -1.17 -4.28
N GLU A 69 12.78 -2.10 -5.03
CA GLU A 69 13.45 -1.78 -6.30
C GLU A 69 12.49 -1.11 -7.29
N ASN A 70 11.26 -1.63 -7.42
CA ASN A 70 10.24 -1.07 -8.29
C ASN A 70 9.86 0.36 -7.87
N PHE A 71 9.58 0.59 -6.59
CA PHE A 71 9.05 1.87 -6.12
C PHE A 71 10.12 2.94 -5.89
N ASN A 72 11.38 2.56 -5.66
CA ASN A 72 12.51 3.48 -5.70
C ASN A 72 12.66 4.15 -7.08
N ARG A 73 12.33 3.45 -8.18
CA ARG A 73 12.35 4.02 -9.54
C ARG A 73 11.28 5.10 -9.76
N PHE A 74 10.21 5.07 -8.98
CA PHE A 74 9.19 6.13 -8.94
C PHE A 74 9.56 7.26 -7.97
N GLY A 75 10.73 7.19 -7.32
CA GLY A 75 11.17 8.16 -6.31
C GLY A 75 10.50 7.99 -4.94
N MET A 76 9.76 6.89 -4.73
CA MET A 76 9.08 6.61 -3.47
C MET A 76 10.05 5.98 -2.47
N LYS A 77 10.55 6.78 -1.53
CA LYS A 77 11.53 6.34 -0.52
C LYS A 77 10.89 5.58 0.64
N LEU A 78 10.24 4.46 0.35
CA LEU A 78 9.52 3.65 1.35
C LEU A 78 10.44 3.13 2.47
N ALA A 79 11.72 2.90 2.17
CA ALA A 79 12.68 2.39 3.15
C ALA A 79 12.97 3.41 4.27
N ASP A 80 12.86 4.72 3.99
CA ASP A 80 13.00 5.75 5.01
C ASP A 80 11.83 5.66 6.02
N PHE A 81 10.61 5.46 5.54
CA PHE A 81 9.43 5.27 6.40
C PHE A 81 9.47 3.95 7.19
N GLU A 82 10.05 2.90 6.63
CA GLU A 82 10.23 1.63 7.35
C GLU A 82 11.23 1.79 8.49
N ARG A 83 12.37 2.48 8.26
CA ARG A 83 13.34 2.81 9.31
C ARG A 83 12.71 3.62 10.45
N ASP A 84 11.78 4.50 10.13
CA ASP A 84 11.09 5.35 11.10
C ASP A 84 9.85 4.67 11.74
N ASN A 85 9.67 3.36 11.52
CA ASN A 85 8.52 2.55 12.00
C ASN A 85 7.15 3.08 11.56
N LYS A 86 7.09 3.80 10.43
CA LYS A 86 5.86 4.30 9.81
C LYS A 86 5.34 3.37 8.72
N PHE A 87 6.21 2.55 8.13
CA PHE A 87 5.84 1.58 7.10
C PHE A 87 6.29 0.17 7.50
N ALA A 88 5.46 -0.82 7.22
CA ALA A 88 5.84 -2.24 7.33
C ALA A 88 5.43 -3.01 6.08
N PHE A 89 6.31 -3.88 5.62
CA PHE A 89 6.04 -4.82 4.53
C PHE A 89 5.98 -6.25 5.07
N LEU A 90 4.84 -6.91 4.91
CA LEU A 90 4.67 -8.33 5.24
C LEU A 90 4.74 -9.16 3.97
N ASP A 91 5.74 -10.02 3.91
CA ASP A 91 5.98 -10.95 2.80
C ASP A 91 5.31 -12.29 3.10
N PHE A 92 4.14 -12.52 2.50
CA PHE A 92 3.46 -13.81 2.48
C PHE A 92 3.73 -14.62 1.21
N ALA A 93 4.40 -14.03 0.21
CA ALA A 93 4.81 -14.74 -1.00
C ALA A 93 5.85 -15.85 -0.69
N SER A 94 6.63 -15.65 0.37
CA SER A 94 7.71 -16.55 0.80
C SER A 94 7.29 -17.54 1.88
N VAL A 95 6.02 -17.52 2.32
CA VAL A 95 5.60 -18.29 3.51
C VAL A 95 5.21 -19.72 3.12
N THR A 96 6.01 -20.67 3.60
CA THR A 96 5.65 -22.10 3.59
C THR A 96 4.62 -22.38 4.68
N LYS A 97 3.96 -23.56 4.64
CA LYS A 97 2.97 -23.93 5.66
C LYS A 97 3.51 -23.81 7.10
N GLU A 98 4.80 -24.04 7.30
CA GLU A 98 5.45 -23.88 8.61
C GLU A 98 5.48 -22.40 9.06
N GLY A 99 5.83 -21.47 8.17
CA GLY A 99 5.92 -20.05 8.55
C GLY A 99 4.59 -19.35 8.81
N ILE A 100 3.47 -19.86 8.26
CA ILE A 100 2.12 -19.37 8.62
C ILE A 100 1.75 -19.82 10.04
N ALA A 101 2.16 -21.02 10.46
CA ALA A 101 1.86 -21.52 11.80
C ALA A 101 2.57 -20.70 12.87
N ASP A 102 3.87 -20.42 12.67
CA ASP A 102 4.67 -19.64 13.61
C ASP A 102 4.15 -18.19 13.77
N ALA A 103 3.62 -17.58 12.70
CA ALA A 103 3.09 -16.21 12.73
C ALA A 103 1.68 -16.08 13.33
N LEU A 104 0.96 -17.19 13.52
CA LEU A 104 -0.39 -17.23 14.10
C LEU A 104 -0.39 -17.63 15.59
N GLU A 105 0.77 -18.05 16.12
CA GLU A 105 0.95 -18.43 17.53
C GLU A 105 1.47 -17.28 18.42
N GLU A 106 1.73 -16.09 17.86
CA GLU A 106 1.99 -14.82 18.60
C GLU A 106 0.78 -13.88 18.63
#